data_AF-A0A4Y6L063-F1
#
_entry.id   AF-A0A4Y6L063-F1
#
_cell.length_a   1.000
_cell.length_b   1.000
_cell.length_c   1.000
_cell.angle_alpha   90.00
_cell.angle_beta   90.00
_cell.angle_gamma   90.00
#
_symmetry.space_group_name_H-M   'P 1'
#
loop_
_entity.id
_entity.type
_entity.pdbx_description
1 polymer ?
#
loop_
_entity_poly.entity_id
_entity_poly.type
_entity_poly.pdbx_seq_one_letter_code
_entity_poly.pdbx_strand_id
1 'polypeptide(L)' 'PRRYSNYPDLLISWNILSSIGSMISLFSVILFMIIIWESFVSKRMLIFNTNFAMIEWIQNFPPMEHSYSEIPSILSK' A
#
# COMPACT_ATOMS: atom_id res chain seq x y z
N PRO A 1 -30.68 -13.37 -1.32
CA PRO A 1 -30.99 -12.01 -1.83
C PRO A 1 -30.25 -10.94 -0.99
N ARG A 2 -29.90 -9.79 -1.58
CA ARG A 2 -28.98 -8.79 -0.99
C ARG A 2 -29.76 -7.73 -0.18
N ARG A 3 -29.13 -7.13 0.85
CA ARG A 3 -29.69 -6.04 1.69
C ARG A 3 -30.77 -6.48 2.71
N TYR A 4 -30.56 -7.60 3.38
CA TYR A 4 -31.39 -7.95 4.55
C TYR A 4 -30.72 -7.52 5.84
N SER A 5 -31.50 -6.97 6.76
CA SER A 5 -31.13 -6.77 8.15
C SER A 5 -31.15 -8.09 8.94
N ASN A 6 -32.12 -8.96 8.66
CA ASN A 6 -32.30 -10.25 9.31
C ASN A 6 -32.18 -11.39 8.31
N TYR A 7 -31.57 -12.49 8.74
CA TYR A 7 -31.32 -13.67 7.92
C TYR A 7 -31.77 -14.94 8.64
N PRO A 8 -32.14 -16.00 7.91
CA PRO A 8 -32.52 -17.27 8.51
C PRO A 8 -31.35 -17.91 9.26
N ASP A 9 -31.67 -18.75 10.25
CA ASP A 9 -30.67 -19.33 11.18
C ASP A 9 -29.59 -20.16 10.48
N LEU A 10 -29.88 -20.72 9.30
CA LEU A 10 -28.94 -21.47 8.47
C LEU A 10 -27.68 -20.67 8.08
N LEU A 11 -27.77 -19.33 8.02
CA LEU A 11 -26.68 -18.45 7.58
C LEU A 11 -25.88 -17.82 8.74
N ILE A 12 -26.25 -18.13 9.98
CA ILE A 12 -25.63 -17.50 11.16
C ILE A 12 -24.12 -17.75 11.21
N SER A 13 -23.67 -18.98 10.99
CA SER A 13 -22.24 -19.33 11.09
C SER A 13 -21.36 -18.53 10.13
N TRP A 14 -21.76 -18.42 8.86
CA TRP A 14 -21.05 -17.68 7.83
C TRP A 14 -21.07 -16.17 8.08
N ASN A 15 -22.18 -15.63 8.57
CA ASN A 15 -22.29 -14.21 8.91
C ASN A 15 -21.43 -13.85 10.12
N ILE A 16 -21.35 -14.71 11.13
CA ILE A 16 -20.43 -14.53 12.27
C ILE A 16 -18.99 -14.52 11.78
N LEU A 17 -18.58 -15.49 10.96
CA LEU A 17 -17.22 -15.53 10.42
C LEU A 17 -16.90 -14.28 9.58
N SER A 18 -17.84 -13.84 8.74
CA SER A 18 -17.71 -12.61 7.95
C SER A 18 -17.56 -11.37 8.83
N SER A 19 -18.31 -11.28 9.93
CA SER A 19 -18.23 -10.16 10.87
C SER A 19 -16.88 -10.13 11.60
N ILE A 20 -16.35 -11.28 12.02
CA ILE A 20 -15.01 -11.40 12.62
C ILE A 20 -13.95 -10.93 11.62
N GLY A 21 -14.07 -11.33 10.34
CA GLY A 21 -13.19 -10.84 9.28
C GLY A 21 -13.23 -9.31 9.11
N SER A 22 -14.39 -8.69 9.24
CA SER A 22 -14.52 -7.22 9.20
C SER A 22 -13.87 -6.51 10.39
N MET A 23 -13.84 -7.14 11.56
CA MET A 23 -13.12 -6.59 12.72
C MET A 23 -11.61 -6.69 12.51
N ILE A 24 -11.12 -7.80 11.96
CA ILE A 24 -9.70 -7.97 11.63
C ILE A 24 -9.25 -6.92 10.59
N SER A 25 -10.06 -6.65 9.57
CA SER A 25 -9.72 -5.63 8.58
C SER A 25 -9.69 -4.22 9.17
N LEU A 26 -10.60 -3.90 10.11
CA LEU A 26 -10.58 -2.63 10.83
C LEU A 26 -9.27 -2.46 11.60
N PHE A 27 -8.82 -3.47 12.35
CA PHE A 27 -7.54 -3.42 13.06
C PHE A 27 -6.35 -3.31 12.11
N SER A 28 -6.39 -3.99 10.96
CA SER A 28 -5.34 -3.91 9.93
C SER A 28 -5.18 -2.49 9.39
N VAL A 29 -6.28 -1.78 9.13
CA VAL A 29 -6.24 -0.38 8.64
C VAL A 29 -5.68 0.56 9.70
N ILE A 30 -6.06 0.39 10.97
CA ILE A 30 -5.49 1.19 12.07
C ILE A 30 -3.98 0.96 12.16
N LEU A 31 -3.55 -0.30 12.10
CA LEU A 31 -2.13 -0.66 12.14
C LEU A 31 -1.37 -0.08 10.94
N PHE A 32 -1.96 -0.11 9.74
CA PHE A 32 -1.38 0.50 8.54
C PHE A 32 -1.15 2.01 8.71
N MET A 33 -2.12 2.73 9.29
CA MET A 33 -1.97 4.16 9.58
C MET A 33 -0.83 4.43 10.56
N ILE A 34 -0.64 3.56 11.56
CA ILE A 34 0.47 3.67 12.53
C ILE A 34 1.82 3.43 11.84
N ILE A 35 1.92 2.46 10.92
CA ILE A 35 3.15 2.21 10.15
C ILE A 35 3.53 3.44 9.32
N ILE A 36 2.57 4.05 8.62
CA ILE A 36 2.82 5.28 7.85
C ILE A 36 3.31 6.39 8.77
N TRP A 37 2.60 6.63 9.88
CA TRP A 37 2.98 7.67 10.83
C TRP A 37 4.39 7.44 11.41
N GLU A 38 4.72 6.22 11.82
CA GLU A 38 6.04 5.85 12.33
C GLU A 38 7.15 6.07 11.29
N SER A 39 6.89 5.73 10.03
CA SER A 39 7.86 5.92 8.94
C SER A 39 8.22 7.39 8.73
N PHE A 40 7.26 8.31 8.86
CA PHE A 40 7.52 9.75 8.77
C PHE A 40 8.31 10.29 9.97
N VAL A 41 8.06 9.76 11.18
CA VAL A 41 8.76 10.19 12.39
C VAL A 41 10.20 9.68 12.44
N SER A 42 10.43 8.43 12.03
CA SER A 42 11.75 7.78 12.15
C SER A 42 12.78 8.25 11.12
N LYS A 43 12.37 8.90 10.03
CA LYS A 43 13.24 9.53 9.00
C LYS A 43 14.40 8.63 8.54
N ARG A 44 14.12 7.35 8.31
CA ARG A 44 15.14 6.36 7.91
C ARG A 44 15.58 6.61 6.47
N MET A 45 16.86 6.87 6.26
CA MET A 45 17.43 7.09 4.93
C MET A 45 17.67 5.75 4.21
N LEU A 46 17.44 5.73 2.89
CA LEU A 46 17.73 4.59 2.03
C LEU A 46 19.25 4.47 1.80
N ILE A 47 19.82 3.29 2.02
CA ILE A 47 21.28 3.05 1.90
C ILE A 47 21.64 2.53 0.51
N PHE A 48 20.83 1.62 -0.05
CA PHE A 48 21.01 1.07 -1.40
C PHE A 48 19.66 0.66 -1.99
N ASN A 49 19.57 0.69 -3.31
CA ASN A 49 18.44 0.17 -4.06
C ASN A 49 18.89 -1.01 -4.92
N THR A 50 18.10 -2.08 -4.99
CA THR A 50 18.39 -3.26 -5.80
C THR A 50 17.83 -3.17 -7.22
N ASN A 51 16.90 -2.25 -7.47
CA ASN A 51 16.10 -2.19 -8.70
C ASN A 51 16.67 -1.20 -9.73
N PHE A 52 17.90 -1.40 -10.18
CA PHE A 52 18.54 -0.52 -11.18
C PHE A 52 17.95 -0.61 -12.60
N ALA A 53 17.12 -1.62 -12.87
CA ALA A 53 16.56 -1.84 -14.20
C ALA A 53 15.49 -0.81 -14.60
N MET A 54 14.86 -0.11 -13.64
CA MET A 54 13.88 0.93 -13.95
C MET A 54 14.46 2.32 -13.72
N ILE A 55 14.10 3.24 -14.61
CA ILE A 55 14.62 4.61 -14.64
C ILE A 55 14.23 5.43 -13.40
N GLU A 56 13.05 5.19 -12.81
CA GLU A 56 12.59 5.89 -11.60
C GLU A 56 13.51 5.66 -10.39
N TRP A 57 14.09 4.46 -10.29
CA TRP A 57 14.90 4.01 -9.16
C TRP A 57 16.35 4.51 -9.20
N ILE A 58 16.74 5.19 -10.29
CA ILE A 58 18.04 5.84 -10.48
C ILE A 58 18.01 7.29 -9.93
N GLN A 59 16.82 7.87 -9.70
CA GLN A 59 16.67 9.22 -9.18
C GLN A 59 16.94 9.30 -7.66
N ASN A 60 17.07 10.52 -7.15
CA ASN A 60 17.15 10.81 -5.71
C ASN A 60 15.81 10.54 -5.00
N PHE A 61 15.87 10.34 -3.68
CA PHE A 61 14.69 10.19 -2.81
C PHE A 61 14.66 11.35 -1.78
N PRO A 62 13.84 12.40 -1.96
CA PRO A 62 12.87 12.63 -3.04
C PRO A 62 13.52 13.11 -4.35
N PRO A 63 12.83 12.97 -5.50
CA PRO A 63 13.31 13.49 -6.77
C PRO A 63 13.29 15.02 -6.77
N MET A 64 14.13 15.62 -7.61
CA MET A 64 14.13 17.06 -7.83
C MET A 64 12.91 17.47 -8.68
N GLU A 65 12.41 18.70 -8.49
CA GLU A 65 11.30 19.26 -9.29
C GLU A 65 11.57 19.18 -10.79
N HIS A 66 12.80 19.56 -11.18
CA HIS A 66 13.34 19.29 -12.52
C HIS A 66 14.24 18.06 -12.45
N SER A 67 13.62 16.89 -12.64
CA SER A 67 14.27 15.59 -12.40
C SER A 67 15.26 15.20 -13.49
N TYR A 68 15.09 15.72 -14.71
CA TYR A 68 15.98 15.47 -15.85
C TYR A 68 16.39 16.78 -16.50
N SER A 69 17.68 16.92 -16.81
CA SER A 69 18.16 17.99 -17.70
C SER A 69 17.79 17.72 -19.16
N GLU A 70 17.78 16.43 -19.55
CA GLU A 70 17.48 15.97 -20.90
C GLU A 70 16.68 14.65 -20.83
N ILE A 71 15.82 14.41 -21.83
CA ILE A 71 14.98 13.21 -21.88
C ILE A 71 15.87 11.99 -22.13
N PRO A 72 15.72 10.88 -21.38
CA PRO A 72 16.49 9.67 -21.62
C PRO A 72 16.19 9.10 -23.00
N SER A 73 17.23 8.83 -23.78
CA SER A 73 17.10 8.23 -25.10
C SER A 73 17.08 6.70 -25.00
N ILE A 74 16.23 6.09 -25.81
CA ILE A 74 16.15 4.64 -25.96
C ILE A 74 16.84 4.26 -27.27
N LEU A 75 17.80 3.35 -27.20
CA LEU A 75 18.38 2.74 -28.39
C LEU A 75 17.42 1.65 -28.90
N SER A 76 16.60 1.95 -29.91
CA SER A 76 15.90 0.93 -30.67
C SER A 76 16.86 0.37 -31.73
N LYS A 77 17.13 -0.93 -31.68
CA LYS A 77 17.77 -1.66 -32.77
C LYS A 77 16.81 -1.83 -33.94
#